data_AF-A0A930MKY8-F1
#
_entry.id   AF-A0A930MKY8-F1
#
_cell.length_a   1.000
_cell.length_b   1.000
_cell.length_c   1.000
_cell.angle_alpha   90.00
_cell.angle_beta   90.00
_cell.angle_gamma   90.00
#
_symmetry.space_group_name_H-M   'P 1'
#
loop_
_entity.id
_entity.type
_entity.pdbx_description
1 polymer ?
#
loop_
_entity_poly.entity_id
_entity_poly.type
_entity_poly.pdbx_seq_one_letter_code
_entity_poly.pdbx_strand_id
1 'polypeptide(L)' 'MTEDTISQIATPHGAGGIGIIRVSGADALGIARRVFRPAAGGTLGDIAPYTAHYGHIVAADGTVIDECILLYM' A
#
# COMPACT_ATOMS: atom_id res chain seq x y z
N MET A 1 -24.76 5.20 -4.38
CA MET A 1 -24.00 4.06 -4.90
C MET A 1 -22.67 4.09 -4.17
N THR A 2 -22.31 3.06 -3.42
CA THR A 2 -20.96 2.95 -2.88
C THR A 2 -20.08 2.43 -4.00
N GLU A 3 -19.11 3.24 -4.44
CA GLU A 3 -18.13 2.82 -5.44
C GLU A 3 -17.23 1.74 -4.84
N ASP A 4 -16.92 0.73 -5.65
CA ASP A 4 -15.98 -0.33 -5.26
C ASP A 4 -14.59 0.24 -4.98
N THR A 5 -13.83 -0.42 -4.10
CA THR A 5 -12.41 -0.11 -3.94
C THR A 5 -11.61 -0.83 -5.01
N ILE A 6 -10.90 -0.07 -5.84
CA ILE A 6 -10.18 -0.55 -7.01
C ILE A 6 -8.67 -0.42 -6.84
N SER A 7 -7.89 -1.19 -7.61
CA SER A 7 -6.44 -1.08 -7.66
C SER A 7 -5.87 -1.27 -9.06
N GLN A 8 -4.77 -0.61 -9.39
CA GLN A 8 -4.05 -0.81 -10.66
C GLN A 8 -2.55 -0.49 -10.56
N ILE A 9 -1.77 -0.98 -11.52
CA ILE A 9 -0.43 -0.45 -11.81
C ILE A 9 -0.62 0.97 -12.38
N ALA A 10 -0.02 1.96 -11.73
CA ALA A 10 -0.14 3.38 -12.06
C ALA A 10 1.07 3.93 -12.85
N THR A 11 2.10 3.11 -13.06
CA THR A 11 3.29 3.43 -13.87
C THR A 11 3.29 2.64 -15.19
N PRO A 12 4.01 3.12 -16.23
CA PRO A 12 4.17 2.35 -17.47
C PRO A 12 4.77 0.96 -17.24
N HIS A 13 4.41 0.01 -18.10
CA HIS A 13 5.02 -1.32 -18.09
C HIS A 13 6.46 -1.27 -18.62
N GLY A 14 7.35 -2.04 -18.00
CA GLY A 14 8.75 -2.14 -18.40
C GLY A 14 9.68 -2.17 -17.20
N ALA A 15 10.98 -2.23 -17.47
CA ALA A 15 12.01 -2.09 -16.44
C ALA A 15 12.17 -0.62 -16.05
N GLY A 16 12.20 -0.35 -14.76
CA GLY A 16 12.40 0.99 -14.19
C GLY A 16 12.82 0.89 -12.73
N GLY A 17 13.28 2.00 -12.14
CA GLY A 17 13.72 2.01 -10.75
C GLY A 17 12.57 1.91 -9.73
N ILE A 18 11.34 2.29 -10.12
CA ILE A 18 10.15 2.29 -9.25
C ILE A 18 8.93 1.90 -10.08
N GLY A 19 8.05 1.10 -9.48
CA GLY A 19 6.67 0.90 -9.94
C GLY A 19 5.69 1.39 -8.87
N ILE A 20 4.52 1.89 -9.30
CA ILE A 20 3.47 2.33 -8.36
C ILE A 20 2.24 1.46 -8.57
N ILE A 21 1.72 0.89 -7.48
CA ILE A 21 0.36 0.33 -7.40
C ILE A 21 -0.49 1.35 -6.65
N ARG A 22 -1.59 1.81 -7.26
CA ARG A 22 -2.55 2.72 -6.62
C ARG A 22 -3.81 1.96 -6.25
N VAL A 23 -4.29 2.17 -5.03
CA VAL A 23 -5.58 1.69 -4.53
C VAL A 23 -6.46 2.90 -4.24
N SER A 24 -7.72 2.87 -4.68
CA SER A 24 -8.67 3.99 -4.54
C SER A 24 -10.06 3.49 -4.15
N GLY A 25 -10.71 4.16 -3.21
CA GLY A 25 -12.04 3.82 -2.73
C GLY A 25 -12.14 3.80 -1.21
N ALA A 26 -13.36 3.59 -0.70
CA ALA A 26 -13.66 3.71 0.72
C ALA A 26 -12.87 2.74 1.63
N ASP A 27 -12.43 1.58 1.12
CA ASP A 27 -11.65 0.60 1.88
C ASP A 27 -10.14 0.65 1.57
N ALA A 28 -9.65 1.65 0.83
CA ALA A 28 -8.23 1.69 0.41
C ALA A 28 -7.27 1.64 1.61
N LEU A 29 -7.55 2.41 2.67
CA LEU A 29 -6.75 2.37 3.90
C LEU A 29 -6.95 1.06 4.68
N GLY A 30 -8.15 0.48 4.64
CA GLY A 30 -8.42 -0.83 5.26
C GLY A 30 -7.62 -1.94 4.61
N ILE A 31 -7.55 -1.96 3.27
CA ILE A 31 -6.71 -2.87 2.50
C ILE A 31 -5.23 -2.64 2.83
N ALA A 32 -4.77 -1.38 2.81
CA ALA A 32 -3.39 -1.03 3.16
C ALA A 32 -2.97 -1.59 4.54
N ARG A 33 -3.83 -1.43 5.57
CA ARG A 33 -3.57 -1.96 6.92
C ARG A 33 -3.40 -3.48 6.96
N ARG A 34 -4.08 -4.22 6.06
CA ARG A 34 -3.97 -5.69 6.01
C ARG A 34 -2.65 -6.14 5.40
N VAL A 35 -2.21 -5.49 4.32
CA VAL A 35 -1.08 -5.95 3.51
C VAL A 35 0.25 -5.26 3.82
N PHE A 36 0.24 -4.06 4.39
CA PHE A 36 1.46 -3.30 4.71
C PHE A 36 1.91 -3.52 6.16
N ARG A 37 3.22 -3.65 6.36
CA ARG A 37 3.87 -3.72 7.68
C ARG A 37 4.95 -2.63 7.78
N PRO A 38 4.83 -1.68 8.72
CA PRO A 38 5.86 -0.66 8.91
C PRO A 38 7.22 -1.27 9.25
N ALA A 39 8.31 -0.72 8.70
CA ALA A 39 9.67 -1.17 9.01
C ALA A 39 10.04 -0.96 10.49
N ALA A 40 9.43 0.05 11.14
CA ALA A 40 9.59 0.30 12.58
C ALA A 40 8.88 -0.74 13.47
N GLY A 41 8.18 -1.71 12.88
CA GLY A 41 7.40 -2.73 13.59
C GLY A 41 5.95 -2.29 13.88
N GLY A 42 5.15 -3.24 14.39
CA GLY A 42 3.74 -3.02 14.71
C GLY A 42 2.82 -3.01 13.50
N THR A 43 1.67 -2.33 13.64
CA THR A 43 0.63 -2.17 12.60
C THR A 43 0.58 -0.73 12.11
N LEU A 44 0.11 -0.51 10.88
CA LEU A 44 0.03 0.83 10.28
C LEU A 44 -0.81 1.84 11.09
N GLY A 45 -1.84 1.38 11.82
CA GLY A 45 -2.64 2.23 12.70
C GLY A 45 -3.43 3.32 11.95
N ASP A 46 -3.63 4.46 12.61
CA ASP A 46 -4.14 5.68 11.99
C ASP A 46 -3.01 6.43 11.30
N ILE A 47 -3.32 6.97 10.13
CA ILE A 47 -2.33 7.60 9.26
C ILE A 47 -2.87 8.96 8.83
N ALA A 48 -2.02 9.99 8.88
CA ALA A 48 -2.39 11.30 8.38
C ALA A 48 -2.33 11.32 6.84
N PRO A 49 -3.28 11.96 6.16
CA PRO A 49 -3.18 12.22 4.72
C PRO A 49 -1.85 12.89 4.35
N TYR A 50 -1.38 12.65 3.13
CA TYR A 50 -0.12 13.17 2.59
C TYR A 50 1.13 12.75 3.37
N THR A 51 1.07 11.63 4.11
CA THR A 51 2.20 11.09 4.88
C THR A 51 2.71 9.81 4.25
N ALA A 52 4.04 9.72 4.11
CA ALA A 52 4.73 8.56 3.57
C ALA A 52 5.26 7.67 4.70
N HIS A 53 5.13 6.35 4.54
CA HIS A 53 5.58 5.34 5.49
C HIS A 53 6.44 4.30 4.78
N TYR A 54 7.59 3.98 5.37
CA TYR A 54 8.49 2.95 4.88
C TYR A 54 8.22 1.61 5.56
N GLY A 55 8.24 0.54 4.77
CA GLY A 55 7.91 -0.80 5.25
C GLY A 55 7.85 -1.83 4.14
N HIS A 56 7.04 -2.85 4.36
CA HIS A 56 6.97 -4.02 3.50
C HIS A 56 5.52 -4.33 3.14
N ILE A 57 5.30 -4.80 1.92
CA ILE A 57 4.07 -5.52 1.57
C ILE A 57 4.28 -6.99 1.88
N VAL A 58 3.33 -7.58 2.60
CA VAL A 58 3.42 -8.95 3.11
C VAL A 58 2.22 -9.76 2.63
N ALA A 59 2.47 -10.97 2.15
CA ALA A 59 1.47 -11.94 1.75
C ALA A 59 0.70 -12.48 2.97
N ALA A 60 -0.43 -13.16 2.72
CA ALA A 60 -1.27 -13.72 3.77
C ALA A 60 -0.55 -14.77 4.64
N ASP A 61 0.45 -15.46 4.08
CA ASP A 61 1.29 -16.45 4.78
C ASP A 61 2.47 -15.82 5.55
N GLY A 62 2.62 -14.50 5.51
CA GLY A 62 3.72 -13.78 6.15
C GLY A 62 4.96 -13.56 5.28
N THR A 63 4.98 -14.06 4.03
CA THR A 63 6.09 -13.83 3.10
C THR A 63 6.18 -12.35 2.72
N VAL A 64 7.37 -11.76 2.82
CA VAL A 64 7.62 -10.41 2.32
C VAL A 64 7.62 -10.43 0.79
N ILE A 65 6.73 -9.65 0.18
CA ILE A 65 6.60 -9.52 -1.27
C ILE A 65 7.57 -8.46 -1.78
N ASP A 66 7.59 -7.28 -1.14
CA ASP A 66 8.44 -6.16 -1.54
C ASP A 66 8.67 -5.19 -0.38
N GLU A 67 9.76 -4.45 -0.46
CA GLU A 67 10.07 -3.31 0.40
C GLU A 67 9.63 -2.02 -0.32
N CYS A 68 8.84 -1.18 0.34
CA CYS A 68 8.20 -0.06 -0.34
C CYS A 68 7.94 1.16 0.55
N ILE A 69 7.50 2.23 -0.12
CA ILE A 69 6.92 3.42 0.50
C ILE A 69 5.41 3.41 0.26
N LEU A 70 4.64 3.47 1.34
CA LEU A 70 3.20 3.68 1.30
C LEU A 70 2.90 5.18 1.48
N LEU A 71 2.15 5.77 0.55
CA LEU A 71 1.66 7.15 0.63
C LEU A 71 0.14 7.14 0.74
N TYR A 72 -0.39 7.68 1.84
CA TYR A 72 -1.83 7.86 2.00
C TYR A 72 -2.26 9.27 1.56
N MET A 73 -3.41 9.36 0.90
CA MET A 73 -4.01 10.62 0.43
C MET A 73 -5.42 10.77 0.99
#